data_AF-A0A0B1TED7-F1
#
_entry.id   AF-A0A0B1TED7-F1
#
_cell.length_a   1.000
_cell.length_b   1.000
_cell.length_c   1.000
_cell.angle_alpha   90.00
_cell.angle_beta   90.00
_cell.angle_gamma   90.00
#
_symmetry.space_group_name_H-M   'P 1'
#
loop_
_entity.id
_entity.type
_entity.pdbx_description
1 polymer ?
#
loop_
_entity_poly.entity_id
_entity_poly.type
_entity_poly.pdbx_seq_one_letter_code
_entity_poly.pdbx_strand_id
1 'polypeptide(L)'
;MLSFMCHSADIFQEIYGYDAPYNLYSSAWSCATDPQRRFRLAVSSFIEEYSNKVSIVQLDEAAGELVLRNTFDHPYPATKLMWIPDSKGTYPDLIATSGDYLRLWRLGADNTAKIETLLNTNRTAEYCAPLTSFDWNELDLNLIGTSSIDTTCTVWQLETGQAIGSTRATVDGTVRTQLIAHDKEVFDISFSRGSRDMFASVGKLK
;
A
#
# COMPACT_ATOMS: atom_id res chain seq x y z
N MET A 1 7.35 -16.94 -9.63
CA MET A 1 6.06 -17.10 -10.33
C MET A 1 4.92 -16.59 -9.47
N LEU A 2 4.22 -15.58 -9.97
CA LEU A 2 2.97 -15.07 -9.43
C LEU A 2 1.88 -15.37 -10.45
N SER A 3 0.82 -16.07 -10.04
CA SER A 3 -0.25 -16.50 -10.93
C SER A 3 -1.58 -15.87 -10.53
N PHE A 4 -2.30 -15.33 -11.50
CA PHE A 4 -3.61 -14.71 -11.30
C PHE A 4 -4.68 -15.41 -12.11
N MET A 5 -5.90 -15.35 -11.59
CA MET A 5 -7.06 -15.97 -12.21
C MET A 5 -8.13 -14.90 -12.45
N CYS A 6 -8.50 -14.70 -13.72
CA CYS A 6 -9.65 -13.88 -14.08
C CYS A 6 -10.89 -14.77 -14.21
N HIS A 7 -11.98 -14.41 -13.56
CA HIS A 7 -13.27 -15.11 -13.73
C HIS A 7 -14.10 -14.35 -14.76
N SER A 8 -14.16 -14.87 -15.99
CA SER A 8 -15.11 -14.41 -17.00
C SER A 8 -16.46 -15.11 -16.80
N ALA A 9 -17.56 -14.41 -17.05
CA ALA A 9 -18.92 -14.98 -16.99
C ALA A 9 -19.13 -16.11 -18.02
N ASP A 10 -18.24 -16.24 -19.01
CA ASP A 10 -18.24 -17.28 -20.03
C ASP A 10 -16.99 -18.19 -19.94
N ILE A 11 -17.12 -19.25 -19.12
CA ILE A 11 -16.55 -20.62 -19.21
C ILE A 11 -15.00 -20.84 -19.31
N PHE A 12 -14.13 -19.84 -19.52
CA PHE A 12 -12.67 -20.07 -19.46
C PHE A 12 -11.99 -19.32 -18.31
N GLN A 13 -11.24 -20.08 -17.49
CA GLN A 13 -10.35 -19.54 -16.47
C GLN A 13 -9.05 -19.13 -17.16
N GLU A 14 -8.82 -17.83 -17.30
CA GLU A 14 -7.55 -17.32 -17.81
C GLU A 14 -6.57 -17.15 -16.65
N ILE A 15 -5.44 -17.84 -16.76
CA ILE A 15 -4.35 -17.76 -15.78
C ILE A 15 -3.22 -16.93 -16.38
N TYR A 16 -2.94 -15.80 -15.75
CA TYR A 16 -1.84 -14.92 -16.13
C TYR A 16 -0.67 -15.10 -15.18
N GLY A 17 0.53 -15.30 -15.72
CA GLY A 17 1.76 -15.50 -14.96
C GLY A 17 2.70 -14.28 -15.04
N TYR A 18 3.34 -13.95 -13.93
CA TYR A 18 4.47 -13.02 -13.88
C TYR A 18 5.65 -13.68 -13.15
N ASP A 19 6.79 -13.80 -13.81
CA ASP A 19 8.02 -14.31 -13.23
C ASP A 19 8.89 -13.17 -12.70
N ALA A 20 8.74 -12.91 -11.39
CA ALA A 20 9.54 -11.93 -10.69
C ALA A 20 11.02 -12.36 -10.58
N PRO A 21 11.98 -11.42 -10.67
CA PRO A 21 13.40 -11.71 -10.52
C PRO A 21 13.82 -12.08 -9.09
N TYR A 22 12.94 -11.84 -8.11
CA TYR A 22 13.16 -12.12 -6.69
C TYR A 22 11.94 -12.83 -6.11
N ASN A 23 12.11 -13.45 -4.93
CA ASN A 23 10.96 -13.89 -4.14
C ASN A 23 10.06 -12.71 -3.82
N LEU A 24 8.75 -12.94 -3.81
CA LEU A 24 7.77 -11.91 -3.50
C LEU A 24 7.35 -12.00 -2.04
N TYR A 25 7.18 -10.86 -1.38
CA TYR A 25 6.77 -10.77 0.02
C TYR A 25 5.32 -10.34 0.19
N SER A 26 4.90 -9.30 -0.52
CA SER A 26 3.56 -8.73 -0.44
C SER A 26 3.10 -8.23 -1.81
N SER A 27 1.78 -8.09 -1.98
CA SER A 27 1.17 -7.65 -3.23
C SER A 27 -0.11 -6.86 -2.99
N ALA A 28 -0.45 -5.93 -3.89
CA ALA A 28 -1.69 -5.17 -3.83
C ALA A 28 -2.23 -4.80 -5.21
N TRP A 29 -3.55 -4.92 -5.37
CA TRP A 29 -4.26 -4.52 -6.59
C TRP A 29 -4.60 -3.04 -6.60
N SER A 30 -4.44 -2.41 -7.76
CA SER A 30 -4.92 -1.06 -8.02
C SER A 30 -6.45 -1.05 -8.08
N CYS A 31 -7.07 -0.08 -7.40
CA CYS A 31 -8.51 0.17 -7.49
C CYS A 31 -8.92 0.97 -8.74
N ALA A 32 -7.94 1.45 -9.52
CA ALA A 32 -8.19 2.20 -10.74
C ALA A 32 -8.94 1.36 -11.78
N THR A 33 -10.01 1.94 -12.34
CA THR A 33 -10.90 1.31 -13.31
C THR A 33 -10.73 1.87 -14.72
N ASP A 34 -9.97 2.96 -14.86
CA ASP A 34 -9.73 3.57 -16.17
C ASP A 34 -8.89 2.66 -17.07
N PRO A 35 -9.09 2.71 -18.40
CA PRO A 35 -8.38 1.82 -19.33
C PRO A 35 -6.86 1.90 -19.27
N GLN A 36 -6.28 3.03 -18.83
CA GLN A 36 -4.83 3.19 -18.76
C GLN A 36 -4.22 2.52 -17.53
N ARG A 37 -4.98 2.42 -16.43
CA ARG A 37 -4.50 2.01 -15.10
C ARG A 37 -5.14 0.74 -14.56
N ARG A 38 -6.16 0.20 -15.23
CA ARG A 38 -6.80 -1.05 -14.82
C ARG A 38 -5.82 -2.22 -14.88
N PHE A 39 -6.10 -3.24 -14.05
CA PHE A 39 -5.31 -4.46 -13.93
C PHE A 39 -3.83 -4.24 -13.58
N ARG A 40 -3.55 -3.18 -12.83
CA ARG A 40 -2.23 -2.95 -12.22
C ARG A 40 -2.14 -3.61 -10.86
N LEU A 41 -0.96 -4.16 -10.61
CA LEU A 41 -0.59 -4.81 -9.38
C LEU A 41 0.76 -4.25 -8.92
N ALA A 42 0.86 -3.92 -7.64
CA ALA A 42 2.14 -3.67 -6.99
C ALA A 42 2.60 -4.95 -6.29
N VAL A 43 3.88 -5.30 -6.43
CA VAL A 43 4.49 -6.44 -5.73
C VAL A 43 5.79 -6.00 -5.08
N SER A 44 6.05 -6.48 -3.87
CA SER A 44 7.30 -6.24 -3.14
C SER A 44 8.18 -7.48 -3.18
N SER A 45 9.49 -7.29 -3.33
CA SER A 45 10.48 -8.34 -3.20
C SER A 45 10.72 -8.76 -1.75
N PHE A 46 11.29 -9.94 -1.57
CA PHE A 46 12.00 -10.37 -0.39
C PHE A 46 13.47 -10.59 -0.73
N ILE A 47 14.29 -9.61 -0.41
CA ILE A 47 15.75 -9.66 -0.51
C ILE A 47 16.28 -9.49 0.92
N GLU A 48 17.18 -10.38 1.36
CA GLU A 48 17.77 -10.39 2.71
C GLU A 48 18.81 -9.25 2.93
N GLU A 49 18.71 -8.19 2.14
CA GLU A 49 19.58 -7.00 2.16
C GLU A 49 18.73 -5.72 2.20
N TYR A 50 19.37 -4.59 2.48
CA TYR A 50 18.74 -3.26 2.47
C TYR A 50 18.56 -2.70 1.04
N SER A 51 18.10 -3.52 0.11
CA SER A 51 18.00 -3.18 -1.32
C SER A 51 16.76 -3.78 -1.99
N ASN A 52 15.66 -3.88 -1.23
CA ASN A 52 14.40 -4.42 -1.73
C ASN A 52 13.80 -3.55 -2.84
N LYS A 53 12.82 -4.12 -3.53
CA LYS A 53 12.20 -3.55 -4.73
C LYS A 53 10.69 -3.61 -4.59
N VAL A 54 10.02 -2.59 -5.11
CA VAL A 54 8.59 -2.64 -5.41
C VAL A 54 8.43 -2.51 -6.91
N SER A 55 7.74 -3.47 -7.51
CA SER A 55 7.51 -3.54 -8.96
C SER A 55 6.03 -3.32 -9.26
N ILE A 56 5.75 -2.53 -10.28
CA ILE A 56 4.41 -2.34 -10.83
C ILE A 56 4.29 -3.25 -12.05
N VAL A 57 3.37 -4.21 -11.99
CA VAL A 57 3.05 -5.15 -13.05
C VAL A 57 1.65 -4.83 -13.55
N GLN A 58 1.41 -4.92 -14.86
CA GLN A 58 0.11 -4.64 -15.45
C GLN A 58 -0.22 -5.64 -16.53
N LEU A 59 -1.49 -6.03 -16.63
CA LEU A 59 -1.95 -6.84 -17.76
C LEU A 59 -1.90 -6.01 -19.05
N ASP A 60 -1.15 -6.49 -20.02
CA ASP A 60 -1.27 -6.06 -21.41
C ASP A 60 -2.38 -6.89 -22.06
N GLU A 61 -3.57 -6.30 -22.20
CA GLU A 61 -4.75 -6.99 -22.73
C GLU A 61 -4.59 -7.39 -24.20
N ALA A 62 -3.74 -6.70 -24.96
CA ALA A 62 -3.50 -7.04 -26.37
C ALA A 62 -2.56 -8.24 -26.49
N ALA A 63 -1.56 -8.33 -25.62
CA ALA A 63 -0.63 -9.46 -25.57
C ALA A 63 -1.17 -10.65 -24.76
N GLY A 64 -2.12 -10.42 -23.84
CA GLY A 64 -2.59 -11.44 -22.90
C GLY A 64 -1.53 -11.80 -21.86
N GLU A 65 -0.65 -10.86 -21.49
CA GLU A 65 0.49 -11.12 -20.61
C GLU A 65 0.65 -10.04 -19.53
N LEU A 66 1.15 -10.45 -18.36
CA LEU A 66 1.52 -9.50 -17.31
C LEU A 66 2.92 -8.96 -17.57
N VAL A 67 2.99 -7.65 -17.81
CA VAL A 67 4.23 -6.98 -18.14
C VAL A 67 4.69 -6.08 -17.00
N LEU A 68 5.99 -6.09 -16.75
CA LEU A 68 6.63 -5.16 -15.83
C LEU A 68 6.54 -3.73 -16.40
N ARG A 69 5.93 -2.81 -15.65
CA ARG A 69 5.81 -1.39 -16.02
C ARG A 69 6.87 -0.53 -15.36
N ASN A 70 7.17 -0.78 -14.09
CA ASN A 70 8.18 -0.02 -13.35
C ASN A 70 8.73 -0.82 -12.17
N THR A 71 9.90 -0.45 -11.65
CA THR A 71 10.46 -0.95 -10.41
C THR A 71 11.22 0.17 -9.71
N PHE A 72 11.03 0.30 -8.39
CA PHE A 72 11.72 1.28 -7.56
C PHE A 72 12.25 0.65 -6.28
N ASP A 73 13.22 1.32 -5.66
CA ASP A 73 13.90 0.85 -4.45
C ASP A 73 13.02 1.01 -3.21
N HIS A 74 13.05 0.01 -2.34
CA HIS A 74 12.39 0.03 -1.05
C HIS A 74 13.36 -0.47 0.05
N PRO A 75 13.41 0.21 1.20
CA PRO A 75 14.20 -0.26 2.34
C PRO A 75 13.48 -1.43 3.01
N TYR A 76 14.14 -2.58 3.09
CA TYR A 76 13.57 -3.84 3.58
C TYR A 76 12.36 -4.35 2.78
N PRO A 77 11.97 -5.63 2.94
CA PRO A 77 10.73 -6.14 2.36
C PRO A 77 9.53 -5.35 2.89
N ALA A 78 8.64 -4.89 2.00
CA ALA A 78 7.48 -4.11 2.44
C ALA A 78 6.48 -5.05 3.13
N THR A 79 6.20 -4.83 4.41
CA THR A 79 5.35 -5.73 5.20
C THR A 79 3.92 -5.81 4.67
N LYS A 80 3.45 -4.73 4.06
CA LYS A 80 2.19 -4.64 3.32
C LYS A 80 2.30 -3.58 2.22
N LEU A 81 1.46 -3.74 1.20
CA LEU A 81 1.25 -2.78 0.12
C LEU A 81 -0.24 -2.50 0.04
N MET A 82 -0.62 -1.27 -0.30
CA MET A 82 -1.99 -0.93 -0.69
C MET A 82 -1.95 0.23 -1.67
N TRP A 83 -2.82 0.18 -2.68
CA TRP A 83 -3.13 1.37 -3.46
C TRP A 83 -4.12 2.23 -2.70
N ILE A 84 -4.14 3.54 -2.98
CA ILE A 84 -5.25 4.37 -2.53
C ILE A 84 -6.58 3.76 -3.01
N PRO A 85 -7.57 3.58 -2.12
CA PRO A 85 -8.84 2.94 -2.47
C PRO A 85 -9.78 3.91 -3.23
N ASP A 86 -9.24 4.62 -4.23
CA ASP A 86 -9.97 5.56 -5.07
C ASP A 86 -10.41 4.91 -6.39
N SER A 87 -11.63 4.40 -6.41
CA SER A 87 -12.22 3.82 -7.62
C SER A 87 -12.65 4.86 -8.66
N LYS A 88 -12.79 6.14 -8.26
CA LYS A 88 -13.25 7.24 -9.12
C LYS A 88 -12.12 8.01 -9.78
N GLY A 89 -10.87 7.84 -9.33
CA GLY A 89 -9.70 8.54 -9.86
C GLY A 89 -9.70 10.05 -9.58
N THR A 90 -10.33 10.44 -8.47
CA THR A 90 -10.39 11.83 -7.97
C THR A 90 -9.14 12.28 -7.20
N TYR A 91 -8.36 11.32 -6.71
CA TYR A 91 -7.12 11.53 -5.99
C TYR A 91 -5.91 11.20 -6.87
N PRO A 92 -4.72 11.69 -6.48
CA PRO A 92 -3.47 11.21 -7.03
C PRO A 92 -3.34 9.69 -6.98
N ASP A 93 -2.62 9.14 -7.95
CA ASP A 93 -2.31 7.72 -7.96
C ASP A 93 -1.23 7.43 -6.90
N LEU A 94 -1.67 6.89 -5.76
CA LEU A 94 -0.82 6.65 -4.60
C LEU A 94 -0.71 5.17 -4.27
N ILE A 95 0.49 4.77 -3.84
CA ILE A 95 0.76 3.49 -3.19
C ILE A 95 1.29 3.76 -1.79
N ALA A 96 0.74 3.06 -0.81
CA ALA A 96 1.27 2.99 0.54
C ALA A 96 2.08 1.70 0.72
N THR A 97 3.21 1.82 1.42
CA THR A 97 4.05 0.68 1.80
C THR A 97 4.42 0.77 3.28
N SER A 98 4.41 -0.35 3.99
CA SER A 98 4.88 -0.44 5.38
C SER A 98 6.20 -1.19 5.48
N GLY A 99 6.98 -0.86 6.51
CA GLY A 99 8.27 -1.46 6.82
C GLY A 99 8.78 -0.84 8.11
N ASP A 100 9.98 -0.26 8.09
CA ASP A 100 10.45 0.65 9.13
C ASP A 100 9.57 1.91 9.30
N TYR A 101 9.03 2.44 8.20
CA TYR A 101 8.10 3.57 8.18
C TYR A 101 6.92 3.29 7.24
N LEU A 102 5.83 4.04 7.41
CA LEU A 102 4.77 4.11 6.41
C LEU A 102 5.20 5.12 5.34
N ARG A 103 5.33 4.68 4.09
CA ARG A 103 5.70 5.54 2.96
C ARG A 103 4.54 5.63 1.99
N LEU A 104 4.28 6.84 1.52
CA LEU A 104 3.41 7.07 0.37
C LEU A 104 4.26 7.40 -0.84
N TRP A 105 3.93 6.74 -1.94
CA TRP A 105 4.56 6.89 -3.24
C TRP A 105 3.53 7.41 -4.22
N ARG A 106 3.85 8.48 -4.92
CA ARG A 106 3.03 8.99 -6.03
C ARG A 106 3.52 8.39 -7.33
N LEU A 107 2.61 7.80 -8.10
CA LEU A 107 2.91 7.33 -9.45
C LEU A 107 2.67 8.42 -10.50
N GLY A 108 3.61 8.55 -11.42
CA GLY A 108 3.46 9.28 -12.68
C GLY A 108 2.62 8.52 -13.69
N ALA A 109 2.27 9.17 -14.80
CA ALA A 109 1.53 8.55 -15.91
C ALA A 109 2.27 7.35 -16.55
N ASP A 110 3.59 7.31 -16.40
CA ASP A 110 4.48 6.24 -16.83
C ASP A 110 4.77 5.20 -15.73
N ASN A 111 3.98 5.22 -14.64
CA ASN A 111 4.18 4.40 -13.43
C ASN A 111 5.52 4.68 -12.71
N THR A 112 6.20 5.80 -12.98
CA THR A 112 7.37 6.19 -12.17
C THR A 112 6.94 6.58 -10.77
N ALA A 113 7.56 5.96 -9.77
CA ALA A 113 7.25 6.22 -8.37
C ALA A 113 8.15 7.31 -7.81
N LYS A 114 7.57 8.26 -7.08
CA LYS A 114 8.29 9.25 -6.27
C LYS A 114 7.80 9.17 -4.84
N ILE A 115 8.73 9.23 -3.87
CA ILE A 115 8.36 9.36 -2.46
C ILE A 115 7.61 10.67 -2.29
N GLU A 116 6.37 10.55 -1.84
CA GLU A 116 5.48 11.67 -1.59
C GLU A 116 5.59 12.12 -0.13
N THR A 117 5.51 11.16 0.79
CA THR A 117 5.71 11.41 2.22
C THR A 117 6.14 10.15 2.95
N LEU A 118 6.80 10.36 4.08
CA LEU A 118 7.26 9.33 5.00
C LEU A 118 6.71 9.66 6.38
N LEU A 119 5.87 8.75 6.88
CA LEU A 119 5.13 8.92 8.12
C LEU A 119 5.81 8.13 9.23
N ASN A 120 6.28 8.88 10.22
CA ASN A 120 7.00 8.39 11.38
C ASN A 120 6.48 9.14 12.61
N THR A 121 6.17 8.41 13.68
CA THR A 121 5.65 8.94 14.95
C THR A 121 6.69 9.75 15.70
N ASN A 122 7.98 9.52 15.44
CA ASN A 122 9.08 10.09 16.20
C ASN A 122 10.21 10.59 15.27
N ARG A 123 10.07 11.81 14.75
CA ARG A 123 11.02 12.45 13.83
C ARG A 123 12.44 12.62 14.40
N THR A 124 12.62 12.42 15.72
CA THR A 124 13.89 12.59 16.44
C THR A 124 14.46 11.30 17.01
N ALA A 125 13.74 10.18 16.94
CA ALA A 125 14.24 8.92 17.49
C ALA A 125 15.17 8.23 16.48
N GLU A 126 16.33 7.78 16.96
CA GLU A 126 17.27 6.96 16.18
C GLU A 126 16.69 5.58 15.81
N TYR A 127 15.59 5.17 16.47
CA TYR A 127 14.91 3.90 16.24
C TYR A 127 13.39 4.05 16.31
N CYS A 128 12.70 3.48 15.33
CA CYS A 128 11.25 3.26 15.33
C CYS A 128 10.96 1.78 15.23
N ALA A 129 9.94 1.31 15.94
CA ALA A 129 9.53 -0.07 15.83
C ALA A 129 8.93 -0.34 14.43
N PRO A 130 9.32 -1.44 13.77
CA PRO A 130 8.84 -1.75 12.44
C PRO A 130 7.33 -1.99 12.45
N LEU A 131 6.69 -1.48 11.40
CA LEU A 131 5.28 -1.67 11.13
C LEU A 131 5.03 -3.09 10.62
N THR A 132 4.09 -3.76 11.25
CA THR A 132 3.68 -5.13 10.91
C THR A 132 2.62 -5.15 9.80
N SER A 133 1.73 -4.17 9.80
CA SER A 133 0.66 -4.01 8.81
C SER A 133 0.10 -2.59 8.86
N PHE A 134 -0.75 -2.26 7.89
CA PHE A 134 -1.55 -1.05 7.85
C PHE A 134 -2.87 -1.28 7.09
N ASP A 135 -3.83 -0.37 7.21
CA ASP A 135 -5.04 -0.36 6.40
C ASP A 135 -5.42 1.06 6.00
N TRP A 136 -5.90 1.22 4.77
CA TRP A 136 -6.33 2.50 4.21
C TRP A 136 -7.85 2.58 4.26
N ASN A 137 -8.38 3.61 4.91
CA ASN A 137 -9.81 3.74 5.12
C ASN A 137 -10.55 4.01 3.79
N GLU A 138 -11.52 3.15 3.46
CA GLU A 138 -12.32 3.24 2.24
C GLU A 138 -13.44 4.32 2.32
N LEU A 139 -13.80 4.77 3.52
CA LEU A 139 -14.84 5.80 3.74
C LEU A 139 -14.24 7.22 3.84
N ASP A 140 -12.99 7.34 4.25
CA ASP A 140 -12.22 8.59 4.25
C ASP A 140 -10.77 8.31 3.85
N LEU A 141 -10.46 8.59 2.58
CA LEU A 141 -9.17 8.32 1.96
C LEU A 141 -8.02 9.15 2.58
N ASN A 142 -8.32 10.09 3.47
CA ASN A 142 -7.31 10.78 4.25
C ASN A 142 -6.91 10.03 5.53
N LEU A 143 -7.40 8.82 5.78
CA LEU A 143 -7.07 8.05 6.98
C LEU A 143 -6.33 6.76 6.64
N ILE A 144 -5.17 6.57 7.28
CA ILE A 144 -4.44 5.30 7.27
C ILE A 144 -4.17 4.87 8.71
N GLY A 145 -4.42 3.61 9.03
CA GLY A 145 -4.12 3.00 10.31
C GLY A 145 -2.91 2.10 10.16
N THR A 146 -1.97 2.15 11.10
CA THR A 146 -0.76 1.31 11.11
C THR A 146 -0.72 0.52 12.41
N SER A 147 -0.12 -0.66 12.35
CA SER A 147 0.15 -1.53 13.50
C SER A 147 1.64 -1.84 13.58
N SER A 148 2.14 -2.06 14.79
CA SER A 148 3.57 -2.20 15.06
C SER A 148 3.84 -3.27 16.11
N ILE A 149 5.07 -3.77 16.12
CA ILE A 149 5.55 -4.69 17.16
C ILE A 149 5.66 -4.02 18.53
N ASP A 150 5.67 -2.68 18.61
CA ASP A 150 5.72 -1.93 19.87
C ASP A 150 4.38 -1.85 20.61
N THR A 151 3.44 -2.75 20.30
CA THR A 151 2.10 -2.84 20.90
C THR A 151 1.12 -1.74 20.47
N THR A 152 1.54 -0.80 19.60
CA THR A 152 0.72 0.35 19.24
C THR A 152 -0.01 0.20 17.90
N CYS A 153 -1.16 0.86 17.82
CA CYS A 153 -1.79 1.26 16.57
C CYS A 153 -1.72 2.79 16.43
N THR A 154 -1.33 3.27 15.25
CA THR A 154 -1.31 4.70 14.93
C THR A 154 -2.22 4.99 13.76
N VAL A 155 -3.17 5.91 13.94
CA VAL A 155 -4.01 6.45 12.88
C VAL A 155 -3.42 7.78 12.41
N TRP A 156 -3.15 7.84 11.12
CA TRP A 156 -2.60 8.99 10.41
C TRP A 156 -3.73 9.75 9.72
N GLN A 157 -3.71 11.07 9.86
CA GLN A 157 -4.48 11.99 9.04
C GLN A 157 -3.58 12.49 7.92
N LEU A 158 -3.94 12.16 6.69
CA LEU A 158 -3.31 12.64 5.49
C LEU A 158 -4.01 13.90 4.98
N GLU A 159 -3.27 14.68 4.22
CA GLU A 159 -3.82 15.70 3.34
C GLU A 159 -3.62 15.25 1.89
N THR A 160 -4.38 14.24 1.48
CA THR A 160 -4.35 13.77 0.09
C THR A 160 -5.08 14.80 -0.76
N GLY A 161 -4.34 15.75 -1.34
CA GLY A 161 -4.94 16.80 -2.17
C GLY A 161 -5.82 16.19 -3.26
N GLN A 162 -7.10 16.55 -3.30
CA GLN A 162 -7.98 16.17 -4.42
C GLN A 162 -7.40 16.76 -5.71
N ALA A 163 -7.44 15.98 -6.80
CA ALA A 163 -6.88 16.38 -8.09
C ALA A 163 -7.56 17.64 -8.68
N ILE A 164 -8.72 18.03 -8.15
CA ILE A 164 -9.47 19.22 -8.55
C ILE A 164 -9.58 20.16 -7.34
N GLY A 165 -8.77 21.23 -7.33
CA GLY A 165 -8.97 22.39 -6.46
C GLY A 165 -8.01 22.54 -5.27
N SER A 166 -7.07 21.62 -5.03
CA SER A 166 -6.04 21.82 -4.00
C SER A 166 -4.76 22.43 -4.57
N THR A 167 -4.22 23.44 -3.90
CA THR A 167 -2.94 24.11 -4.25
C THR A 167 -1.70 23.41 -3.66
N ARG A 168 -1.87 22.35 -2.86
CA ARG A 168 -0.74 21.61 -2.28
C ARG A 168 -0.26 20.52 -3.24
N ALA A 169 0.98 20.65 -3.69
CA ALA A 169 1.63 19.73 -4.61
C ALA A 169 2.03 18.39 -3.95
N THR A 170 2.13 18.36 -2.61
CA THR A 170 2.63 17.22 -1.83
C THR A 170 1.60 16.75 -0.81
N VAL A 171 1.48 15.43 -0.62
CA VAL A 171 0.75 14.85 0.52
C VAL A 171 1.57 15.04 1.79
N ASP A 172 0.97 15.61 2.82
CA ASP A 172 1.53 15.60 4.18
C ASP A 172 0.67 14.69 5.08
N GLY A 173 1.24 14.24 6.19
CA GLY A 173 0.54 13.40 7.15
C GLY A 173 0.92 13.71 8.59
N THR A 174 -0.08 13.69 9.45
CA THR A 174 0.06 13.94 10.89
C THR A 174 -0.55 12.78 11.69
N VAL A 175 -0.06 12.58 12.90
CA VAL A 175 -0.65 11.59 13.82
C VAL A 175 -1.99 12.13 14.29
N ARG A 176 -3.10 11.45 13.94
CA ARG A 176 -4.43 11.77 14.46
C ARG A 176 -4.62 11.17 15.85
N THR A 177 -4.24 9.91 16.00
CA THR A 177 -4.23 9.23 17.30
C THR A 177 -3.22 8.10 17.29
N GLN A 178 -2.61 7.85 18.45
CA GLN A 178 -1.74 6.70 18.69
C GLN A 178 -2.19 6.08 20.00
N LEU A 179 -2.42 4.77 20.00
CA LEU A 179 -2.90 4.03 21.17
C LEU A 179 -2.14 2.72 21.34
N ILE A 180 -1.98 2.30 22.59
CA ILE A 180 -1.56 0.95 22.95
C ILE A 180 -2.76 0.05 22.70
N ALA A 181 -2.68 -0.79 21.65
CA ALA A 181 -3.79 -1.61 21.19
C ALA A 181 -3.81 -2.98 21.86
N HIS A 182 -2.64 -3.51 22.20
CA HIS A 182 -2.45 -4.82 22.83
C HIS A 182 -1.38 -4.73 23.92
N ASP A 183 -1.24 -5.77 24.73
CA ASP A 183 -0.14 -5.88 25.72
C ASP A 183 1.17 -6.40 25.09
N LYS A 184 1.10 -6.85 23.83
CA LYS A 184 2.17 -7.47 23.05
C LYS A 184 2.08 -7.00 21.59
N GLU A 185 2.94 -7.54 20.73
CA GLU A 185 3.07 -7.18 19.32
C GLU A 185 1.71 -7.22 18.60
N VAL A 186 1.38 -6.16 17.85
CA VAL A 186 0.20 -6.10 16.99
C VAL A 186 0.59 -6.58 15.61
N PHE A 187 -0.17 -7.51 15.03
CA PHE A 187 0.15 -8.12 13.74
C PHE A 187 -0.69 -7.59 12.58
N ASP A 188 -1.92 -7.15 12.85
CA ASP A 188 -2.76 -6.58 11.79
C ASP A 188 -3.74 -5.53 12.33
N ILE A 189 -4.18 -4.67 11.42
CA ILE A 189 -5.19 -3.63 11.64
C ILE A 189 -6.12 -3.58 10.43
N SER A 190 -7.41 -3.37 10.64
CA SER A 190 -8.35 -3.15 9.54
C SER A 190 -9.49 -2.21 9.93
N PHE A 191 -9.75 -1.20 9.09
CA PHE A 191 -10.87 -0.29 9.23
C PHE A 191 -12.20 -0.96 8.91
N SER A 192 -13.25 -0.51 9.58
CA SER A 192 -14.61 -0.90 9.29
C SER A 192 -15.09 -0.27 7.99
N ARG A 193 -15.71 -1.07 7.12
CA ARG A 193 -16.44 -0.58 5.95
C ARG A 193 -17.79 0.06 6.29
N GLY A 194 -18.26 -0.09 7.53
CA GLY A 194 -19.53 0.47 8.01
C GLY A 194 -19.39 1.75 8.83
N SER A 195 -18.18 2.10 9.26
CA SER A 195 -17.93 3.30 10.06
C SER A 195 -16.51 3.81 9.86
N ARG A 196 -16.38 5.09 9.52
CA ARG A 196 -15.10 5.77 9.30
C ARG A 196 -14.19 5.73 10.53
N ASP A 197 -14.77 5.79 11.72
CA ASP A 197 -14.02 5.95 12.98
C ASP A 197 -13.81 4.63 13.75
N MET A 198 -14.05 3.48 13.10
CA MET A 198 -13.90 2.17 13.71
C MET A 198 -12.86 1.33 12.96
N PHE A 199 -12.00 0.66 13.71
CA PHE A 199 -11.08 -0.35 13.20
C PHE A 199 -10.97 -1.50 14.20
N ALA A 200 -10.49 -2.65 13.74
CA ALA A 200 -10.09 -3.79 14.55
C ALA A 200 -8.58 -4.00 14.44
N SER A 201 -7.98 -4.59 15.47
CA SER A 201 -6.59 -5.02 15.44
C SER A 201 -6.43 -6.39 16.08
N VAL A 202 -5.44 -7.15 15.63
CA VAL A 202 -5.09 -8.46 16.20
C VAL A 202 -3.62 -8.49 16.57
N GLY A 203 -3.30 -9.18 17.65
CA GLY A 203 -1.95 -9.24 18.19
C GLY A 203 -1.66 -10.56 18.87
N LYS A 204 -0.44 -10.68 19.39
CA LYS A 204 0.04 -11.87 20.07
C LYS A 204 -0.72 -12.10 21.39
N LEU A 205 -1.18 -13.33 21.60
CA LEU A 205 -1.81 -13.74 22.85
C LEU A 205 -0.80 -13.73 24.01
N LYS A 206 -1.33 -13.55 25.23
CA LYS A 206 -0.55 -13.64 26.46
C LYS A 206 0.04 -15.03 26.65
#